data_AF-A0A934PP87-F1
#
_entry.id   AF-A0A934PP87-F1
#
_cell.length_a   1.000
_cell.length_b   1.000
_cell.length_c   1.000
_cell.angle_alpha   90.00
_cell.angle_beta   90.00
_cell.angle_gamma   90.00
#
_symmetry.space_group_name_H-M   'P 1'
#
loop_
_entity.id
_entity.type
_entity.pdbx_description
1 polymer ?
#
loop_
_entity_poly.entity_id
_entity_poly.type
_entity_poly.pdbx_seq_one_letter_code
_entity_poly.pdbx_strand_id
1 'polypeptide(L)'
;MKPKQKHTKFLLPYFMVAISIFMVSCSKDSYETVTDVNNSAYDKVKTDPLFIALDKARHDSEIIALTYSGTDVVAADAEEQTKKAILSRKIKSQEEIAKFKEALGYRDYEKRSKVRLDYAYASLAFYKKYPEYKNNDEFKMYMIKNSKYKLSMDTIKKMLNQNKIYRKENGIAAIASFYTK
;
A
#
# COMPACT_ATOMS: atom_id res chain seq x y z
N MET A 1 -12.33 -31.94 -20.32
CA MET A 1 -11.57 -30.68 -20.40
C MET A 1 -11.91 -29.84 -19.17
N LYS A 2 -10.95 -29.56 -18.28
CA LYS A 2 -11.18 -28.66 -17.14
C LYS A 2 -11.21 -27.21 -17.64
N PRO A 3 -12.19 -26.37 -17.25
CA PRO A 3 -12.27 -25.01 -17.73
C PRO A 3 -11.08 -24.19 -17.18
N LYS A 4 -10.39 -23.46 -18.05
CA LYS A 4 -9.35 -22.50 -17.68
C LYS A 4 -9.98 -21.41 -16.81
N GLN A 5 -9.64 -21.38 -15.51
CA GLN A 5 -10.00 -20.29 -14.60
C GLN A 5 -9.48 -18.96 -15.16
N LYS A 6 -10.39 -18.03 -15.44
CA LYS A 6 -10.05 -16.66 -15.80
C LYS A 6 -9.68 -15.91 -14.52
N HIS A 7 -8.38 -15.64 -14.33
CA HIS A 7 -7.92 -14.71 -13.32
C HIS A 7 -8.24 -13.27 -13.77
N THR A 8 -9.19 -12.61 -13.12
CA THR A 8 -9.46 -11.19 -13.34
C THR A 8 -8.43 -10.34 -12.60
N LYS A 9 -7.69 -9.51 -13.36
CA LYS A 9 -6.81 -8.47 -12.82
C LYS A 9 -7.65 -7.30 -12.29
N PHE A 10 -8.32 -7.47 -11.16
CA PHE A 10 -9.05 -6.38 -10.52
C PHE A 10 -8.19 -5.70 -9.46
N LEU A 11 -7.19 -4.96 -9.93
CA LEU A 11 -6.32 -4.13 -9.10
C LEU A 11 -6.41 -2.64 -9.49
N LEU A 12 -7.27 -2.24 -10.43
CA LEU A 12 -7.08 -0.95 -11.11
C LEU A 12 -7.18 0.34 -10.26
N PRO A 13 -8.04 0.50 -9.23
CA PRO A 13 -8.03 1.74 -8.46
C PRO A 13 -6.97 1.79 -7.35
N TYR A 14 -6.55 0.65 -6.80
CA TYR A 14 -5.50 0.58 -5.77
C TYR A 14 -4.09 0.46 -6.36
N PHE A 15 -3.98 -0.13 -7.54
CA PHE A 15 -2.74 -0.18 -8.31
C PHE A 15 -2.33 1.22 -8.75
N MET A 16 -3.26 2.12 -9.13
CA MET A 16 -2.93 3.50 -9.47
C MET A 16 -2.38 4.31 -8.27
N VAL A 17 -2.85 4.06 -7.05
CA VAL A 17 -2.33 4.71 -5.82
C VAL A 17 -0.95 4.13 -5.42
N ALA A 18 -0.71 2.84 -5.64
CA ALA A 18 0.61 2.23 -5.47
C ALA A 18 1.59 2.59 -6.62
N ILE A 19 1.09 2.77 -7.85
CA ILE A 19 1.85 3.20 -9.03
C ILE A 19 2.29 4.65 -8.85
N SER A 20 1.47 5.54 -8.28
CA SER A 20 1.89 6.93 -8.05
C SER A 20 3.00 7.04 -6.98
N ILE A 21 3.21 6.00 -6.17
CA ILE A 21 4.36 5.88 -5.26
C ILE A 21 5.57 5.20 -5.95
N PHE A 22 5.35 4.38 -7.00
CA PHE A 22 6.40 3.64 -7.72
C PHE A 22 6.88 4.28 -9.05
N MET A 23 6.15 5.23 -9.64
CA MET A 23 6.56 5.95 -10.86
C MET A 23 7.77 6.87 -10.64
N VAL A 24 8.24 7.00 -9.40
CA VAL A 24 9.50 7.69 -9.06
C VAL A 24 10.72 6.76 -9.18
N SER A 25 10.56 5.47 -9.54
CA SER A 25 11.67 4.51 -9.66
C SER A 25 11.90 3.93 -11.06
N CYS A 26 11.38 4.55 -12.11
CA CYS A 26 11.66 4.16 -13.51
C CYS A 26 12.00 5.33 -14.45
N SER A 27 12.72 6.34 -13.98
CA SER A 27 13.56 7.18 -14.84
C SER A 27 14.96 7.26 -14.26
N LYS A 28 15.89 6.58 -14.93
CA LYS A 28 17.33 6.68 -14.68
C LYS A 28 17.86 8.12 -14.88
N ASP A 29 17.05 8.99 -15.49
CA ASP A 29 17.41 10.37 -15.86
C ASP A 29 16.69 11.48 -15.06
N SER A 30 15.94 11.18 -13.99
CA SER A 30 15.28 12.24 -13.19
C SER A 30 15.83 12.44 -11.78
N TYR A 31 16.83 11.66 -11.37
CA TYR A 31 17.44 11.83 -10.04
C TYR A 31 18.36 13.05 -9.95
N GLU A 32 18.84 13.57 -11.08
CA GLU A 32 19.80 14.69 -11.12
C GLU A 32 19.16 16.09 -11.20
N THR A 33 17.84 16.21 -11.26
CA THR A 33 17.16 17.52 -11.27
C THR A 33 15.97 17.59 -10.33
N VAL A 34 16.09 17.04 -9.11
CA VAL A 34 15.30 17.59 -8.00
C VAL A 34 16.16 18.64 -7.35
N THR A 35 16.16 19.82 -7.98
CA THR A 35 16.67 21.06 -7.38
C THR A 35 16.20 21.14 -5.93
N ASP A 36 17.08 21.62 -5.05
CA ASP A 36 16.77 21.89 -3.65
C ASP A 36 15.50 22.74 -3.54
N VAL A 37 14.33 22.09 -3.43
CA VAL A 37 13.10 22.76 -3.03
C VAL A 37 13.32 23.07 -1.55
N ASN A 38 13.77 24.29 -1.30
CA ASN A 38 13.96 24.85 0.00
C ASN A 38 12.57 24.96 0.65
N ASN A 39 12.19 23.92 1.40
CA ASN A 39 10.81 23.58 1.78
C ASN A 39 10.32 24.30 3.06
N SER A 40 10.80 25.52 3.31
CA SER A 40 10.43 26.30 4.51
C SER A 40 8.92 26.50 4.67
N ALA A 41 8.15 26.41 3.59
CA ALA A 41 6.70 26.46 3.59
C ALA A 41 6.04 25.29 4.36
N TYR A 42 6.62 24.08 4.29
CA TYR A 42 6.06 22.87 4.91
C TYR A 42 6.64 22.58 6.30
N ASP A 43 7.75 23.20 6.68
CA ASP A 43 8.38 22.99 8.00
C ASP A 43 7.45 23.37 9.17
N LYS A 44 6.49 24.28 8.92
CA LYS A 44 5.46 24.67 9.88
C LYS A 44 4.59 23.50 10.35
N VAL A 45 4.44 22.44 9.55
CA VAL A 45 3.62 21.27 9.93
C VAL A 45 4.44 20.10 10.46
N LYS A 46 5.78 20.14 10.37
CA LYS A 46 6.66 19.01 10.74
C LYS A 46 6.56 18.61 12.22
N THR A 47 6.23 19.57 13.08
CA THR A 47 6.03 19.35 14.53
C THR A 47 4.56 19.15 14.89
N ASP A 48 3.64 19.25 13.94
CA ASP A 48 2.22 19.04 14.19
C ASP A 48 1.95 17.57 14.54
N PRO A 49 1.20 17.27 15.62
CA PRO A 49 0.85 15.90 15.98
C PRO A 49 0.13 15.14 14.85
N LEU A 50 -0.68 15.80 14.03
CA LEU A 50 -1.36 15.19 12.88
C LEU A 50 -0.37 14.80 11.79
N PHE A 51 0.66 15.61 11.56
CA PHE A 51 1.73 15.26 10.63
C PHE A 51 2.53 14.05 11.12
N ILE A 52 2.90 14.04 12.41
CA ILE A 52 3.64 12.93 13.04
C ILE A 52 2.83 11.63 12.96
N ALA A 53 1.52 11.70 13.25
CA ALA A 53 0.61 10.57 13.15
C ALA A 53 0.50 10.06 11.70
N LEU A 54 0.37 10.97 10.73
CA LEU A 54 0.33 10.63 9.30
C LEU A 54 1.63 9.98 8.83
N ASP A 55 2.79 10.53 9.23
CA ASP A 55 4.10 9.99 8.87
C ASP A 55 4.30 8.56 9.39
N LYS A 56 3.93 8.31 10.65
CA LYS A 56 3.97 6.96 11.23
C LYS A 56 3.00 6.02 10.52
N ALA A 57 1.75 6.42 10.30
CA ALA A 57 0.76 5.55 9.65
C ALA A 57 1.14 5.23 8.19
N ARG A 58 1.78 6.18 7.49
CA ARG A 58 2.35 5.99 6.16
C ARG A 58 3.46 4.94 6.18
N HIS A 59 4.39 5.03 7.13
CA HIS A 59 5.45 4.04 7.31
C HIS A 59 4.88 2.63 7.58
N ASP A 60 3.91 2.52 8.47
CA ASP A 60 3.26 1.24 8.77
C ASP A 60 2.59 0.67 7.49
N SER A 61 1.95 1.52 6.68
CA SER A 61 1.37 1.13 5.40
C SER A 61 2.43 0.71 4.36
N GLU A 62 3.59 1.36 4.34
CA GLU A 62 4.71 1.02 3.46
C GLU A 62 5.29 -0.35 3.81
N ILE A 63 5.45 -0.66 5.11
CA ILE A 63 5.84 -1.99 5.58
C ILE A 63 4.86 -3.05 5.07
N ILE A 64 3.55 -2.81 5.23
CA ILE A 64 2.52 -3.73 4.73
C ILE A 64 2.64 -3.91 3.20
N ALA A 65 2.86 -2.84 2.44
CA ALA A 65 3.03 -2.94 0.99
C ALA A 65 4.24 -3.81 0.62
N LEU A 66 5.39 -3.60 1.25
CA LEU A 66 6.61 -4.37 1.00
C LEU A 66 6.46 -5.85 1.38
N THR A 67 5.82 -6.13 2.52
CA THR A 67 5.64 -7.49 3.05
C THR A 67 4.64 -8.32 2.24
N TYR A 68 3.53 -7.73 1.79
CA TYR A 68 2.39 -8.48 1.23
C TYR A 68 2.11 -8.20 -0.25
N SER A 69 2.92 -7.38 -0.93
CA SER A 69 2.72 -7.13 -2.36
C SER A 69 2.81 -8.43 -3.16
N GLY A 70 1.75 -8.72 -3.92
CA GLY A 70 1.65 -9.89 -4.78
C GLY A 70 1.54 -11.23 -4.05
N THR A 71 1.22 -11.25 -2.75
CA THR A 71 1.04 -12.50 -1.98
C THR A 71 -0.40 -13.02 -1.98
N ASP A 72 -1.38 -12.18 -2.30
CA ASP A 72 -2.79 -12.59 -2.28
C ASP A 72 -3.10 -13.36 -3.57
N VAL A 73 -3.28 -14.68 -3.45
CA VAL A 73 -3.77 -15.54 -4.55
C VAL A 73 -5.14 -16.05 -4.16
N VAL A 74 -6.16 -15.39 -4.67
CA VAL A 74 -7.55 -15.71 -4.37
C VAL A 74 -8.28 -15.92 -5.68
N ALA A 75 -9.08 -17.00 -5.73
CA ALA A 75 -9.90 -17.28 -6.90
C ALA A 75 -10.98 -16.19 -7.05
N ALA A 76 -11.15 -15.66 -8.26
CA ALA A 76 -12.02 -14.51 -8.52
C ALA A 76 -13.49 -14.75 -8.12
N ASP A 77 -13.95 -15.99 -8.27
CA ASP A 77 -15.26 -16.47 -7.84
C ASP A 77 -15.44 -16.41 -6.32
N ALA A 78 -14.41 -16.79 -5.55
CA ALA A 78 -14.44 -16.70 -4.10
C ALA A 78 -14.48 -15.24 -3.61
N GLU A 79 -13.79 -14.33 -4.31
CA GLU A 79 -13.88 -12.90 -4.03
C GLU A 79 -15.26 -12.33 -4.34
N GLU A 80 -15.89 -12.74 -5.44
CA GLU A 80 -17.25 -12.32 -5.79
C GLU A 80 -18.30 -12.85 -4.79
N GLN A 81 -18.16 -14.09 -4.32
CA GLN A 81 -19.01 -14.65 -3.27
C GLN A 81 -18.87 -13.86 -1.96
N THR A 82 -17.65 -13.42 -1.62
CA THR A 82 -17.41 -12.56 -0.45
C THR A 82 -18.20 -11.25 -0.56
N LYS A 83 -18.13 -10.59 -1.72
CA LYS A 83 -18.85 -9.33 -1.95
C LYS A 83 -20.36 -9.53 -1.79
N LYS A 84 -20.91 -10.62 -2.34
CA LYS A 84 -22.33 -10.97 -2.18
C LYS A 84 -22.70 -11.24 -0.72
N ALA A 85 -21.85 -11.92 0.05
CA ALA A 85 -22.08 -12.17 1.47
C ALA A 85 -22.08 -10.89 2.32
N ILE A 86 -21.15 -9.96 2.03
CA ILE A 86 -21.10 -8.63 2.67
C ILE A 86 -22.35 -7.81 2.31
N LEU A 87 -22.69 -7.72 1.02
CA LEU A 87 -23.83 -6.92 0.54
C LEU A 87 -25.18 -7.47 1.02
N SER A 88 -25.30 -8.78 1.21
CA SER A 88 -26.49 -9.42 1.78
C SER A 88 -26.58 -9.33 3.31
N ARG A 89 -25.70 -8.54 3.97
CA ARG A 89 -25.64 -8.35 5.44
C ARG A 89 -25.47 -9.65 6.23
N LYS A 90 -24.98 -10.71 5.60
CA LYS A 90 -24.65 -11.98 6.27
C LYS A 90 -23.40 -11.84 7.15
N ILE A 91 -22.51 -10.92 6.78
CA ILE A 91 -21.33 -10.54 7.56
C ILE A 91 -21.63 -9.19 8.24
N LYS A 92 -21.44 -9.10 9.55
CA LYS A 92 -21.91 -7.98 10.40
C LYS A 92 -20.79 -7.19 11.06
N SER A 93 -19.55 -7.67 11.05
CA SER A 93 -18.42 -6.97 11.67
C SER A 93 -17.14 -7.02 10.82
N GLN A 94 -16.21 -6.11 11.11
CA GLN A 94 -14.89 -6.09 10.48
C GLN A 94 -14.08 -7.35 10.79
N GLU A 95 -14.23 -7.89 12.00
CA GLU A 95 -13.60 -9.14 12.44
C GLU A 95 -14.08 -10.34 11.63
N GLU A 96 -15.39 -10.41 11.34
CA GLU A 96 -15.95 -11.45 10.49
C GLU A 96 -15.47 -11.32 9.03
N ILE A 97 -15.37 -10.10 8.50
CA ILE A 97 -14.77 -9.85 7.18
C ILE A 97 -13.32 -10.34 7.16
N ALA A 98 -12.55 -10.05 8.22
CA ALA A 98 -11.15 -10.43 8.29
C ALA A 98 -10.97 -11.95 8.34
N LYS A 99 -11.70 -12.64 9.22
CA LYS A 99 -11.70 -14.11 9.29
C LYS A 99 -12.06 -14.74 7.95
N PHE A 100 -13.08 -14.21 7.27
CA PHE A 100 -13.49 -14.72 5.97
C PHE A 100 -12.41 -14.51 4.92
N LYS A 101 -11.81 -13.31 4.85
CA LYS A 101 -10.71 -13.01 3.91
C LYS A 101 -9.49 -13.88 4.19
N GLU A 102 -9.13 -14.12 5.44
CA GLU A 102 -8.01 -15.01 5.78
C GLU A 102 -8.29 -16.45 5.36
N ALA A 103 -9.52 -16.95 5.55
CA ALA A 103 -9.94 -18.27 5.06
C ALA A 103 -9.87 -18.39 3.52
N LEU A 104 -9.99 -17.28 2.78
CA LEU A 104 -9.82 -17.25 1.33
C LEU A 104 -8.37 -17.19 0.87
N GLY A 105 -7.40 -17.07 1.79
CA GLY A 105 -5.97 -16.98 1.46
C GLY A 105 -5.41 -15.56 1.47
N TYR A 106 -6.15 -14.55 1.93
CA TYR A 106 -5.56 -13.24 2.21
C TYR A 106 -4.75 -13.30 3.50
N ARG A 107 -3.42 -13.43 3.39
CA ARG A 107 -2.53 -13.50 4.56
C ARG A 107 -2.62 -12.24 5.43
N ASP A 108 -2.73 -12.44 6.74
CA ASP A 108 -2.73 -11.41 7.79
C ASP A 108 -3.70 -10.24 7.48
N TYR A 109 -4.88 -10.55 6.91
CA TYR A 109 -5.80 -9.54 6.42
C TYR A 109 -6.27 -8.60 7.53
N GLU A 110 -6.54 -9.11 8.73
CA GLU A 110 -6.99 -8.28 9.85
C GLU A 110 -5.98 -7.16 10.13
N LYS A 111 -4.71 -7.55 10.34
CA LYS A 111 -3.59 -6.63 10.58
C LYS A 111 -3.44 -5.62 9.45
N ARG A 112 -3.46 -6.08 8.19
CA ARG A 112 -3.33 -5.22 7.01
C ARG A 112 -4.48 -4.23 6.90
N SER A 113 -5.70 -4.67 7.20
CA SER A 113 -6.90 -3.83 7.16
C SER A 113 -6.86 -2.74 8.22
N LYS A 114 -6.39 -3.05 9.44
CA LYS A 114 -6.22 -2.08 10.52
C LYS A 114 -5.22 -0.99 10.14
N VAL A 115 -4.04 -1.36 9.61
CA VAL A 115 -3.04 -0.38 9.15
C VAL A 115 -3.60 0.54 8.05
N ARG A 116 -4.39 0.00 7.12
CA ARG A 116 -5.04 0.80 6.07
C ARG A 116 -6.05 1.79 6.65
N LEU A 117 -6.83 1.37 7.64
CA LEU A 117 -7.78 2.24 8.33
C LEU A 117 -7.06 3.34 9.12
N ASP A 118 -6.01 2.99 9.86
CA ASP A 118 -5.20 3.95 10.62
C ASP A 118 -4.59 5.01 9.68
N TYR A 119 -4.07 4.59 8.52
CA TYR A 119 -3.57 5.52 7.51
C TYR A 119 -4.67 6.41 6.92
N ALA A 120 -5.86 5.84 6.62
CA ALA A 120 -6.99 6.61 6.10
C ALA A 120 -7.49 7.66 7.12
N TYR A 121 -7.58 7.29 8.41
CA TYR A 121 -7.98 8.20 9.47
C TYR A 121 -6.93 9.30 9.72
N ALA A 122 -5.65 8.96 9.76
CA ALA A 122 -4.58 9.94 9.92
C ALA A 122 -4.54 10.93 8.73
N SER A 123 -4.72 10.41 7.50
CA SER A 123 -4.80 11.24 6.30
C SER A 123 -6.01 12.16 6.34
N LEU A 124 -7.19 11.65 6.71
CA LEU A 124 -8.41 12.43 6.81
C LEU A 124 -8.27 13.55 7.85
N ALA A 125 -7.73 13.25 9.03
CA ALA A 125 -7.52 14.21 10.10
C ALA A 125 -6.54 15.31 9.67
N PHE A 126 -5.41 14.94 9.06
CA PHE A 126 -4.42 15.89 8.58
C PHE A 126 -4.98 16.80 7.47
N TYR A 127 -5.57 16.23 6.41
CA TYR A 127 -6.09 17.01 5.29
C TYR A 127 -7.37 17.78 5.61
N LYS A 128 -8.05 17.47 6.72
CA LYS A 128 -9.12 18.33 7.24
C LYS A 128 -8.56 19.65 7.78
N LYS A 129 -7.37 19.62 8.41
CA LYS A 129 -6.68 20.82 8.92
C LYS A 129 -5.89 21.54 7.82
N TYR A 130 -5.28 20.78 6.90
CA TYR A 130 -4.44 21.28 5.81
C TYR A 130 -4.95 20.81 4.43
N PRO A 131 -6.13 21.27 4.00
CA PRO A 131 -6.73 20.84 2.74
C PRO A 131 -5.87 21.19 1.51
N GLU A 132 -5.05 22.24 1.57
CA GLU A 132 -4.15 22.69 0.52
C GLU A 132 -3.04 21.68 0.18
N TYR A 133 -2.73 20.77 1.11
CA TYR A 133 -1.75 19.70 0.89
C TYR A 133 -2.37 18.43 0.28
N LYS A 134 -3.70 18.37 0.17
CA LYS A 134 -4.39 17.24 -0.44
C LYS A 134 -4.06 17.22 -1.94
N ASN A 135 -3.51 16.10 -2.41
CA ASN A 135 -3.04 15.91 -3.79
C ASN A 135 -1.87 16.80 -4.23
N ASN A 136 -1.20 17.52 -3.33
CA ASN A 136 0.00 18.29 -3.65
C ASN A 136 1.22 17.35 -3.73
N ASP A 137 1.82 17.24 -4.91
CA ASP A 137 2.94 16.33 -5.16
C ASP A 137 4.26 16.79 -4.49
N GLU A 138 4.50 18.09 -4.41
CA GLU A 138 5.64 18.63 -3.67
C GLU A 138 5.56 18.29 -2.18
N PHE A 139 4.37 18.41 -1.59
CA PHE A 139 4.15 18.02 -0.20
C PHE A 139 4.33 16.51 0.01
N LYS A 140 3.89 15.66 -0.94
CA LYS A 140 4.14 14.21 -0.87
C LYS A 140 5.64 13.90 -0.88
N MET A 141 6.40 14.56 -1.76
CA MET A 141 7.86 14.43 -1.81
C MET A 141 8.52 14.97 -0.54
N TYR A 142 8.03 16.08 0.01
CA TYR A 142 8.47 16.62 1.29
C TYR A 142 8.26 15.60 2.41
N MET A 143 7.09 14.95 2.49
CA MET A 143 6.81 13.90 3.49
C MET A 143 7.78 12.74 3.36
N ILE A 144 8.06 12.26 2.13
CA ILE A 144 9.05 11.19 1.89
C ILE A 144 10.44 11.64 2.38
N LYS A 145 10.88 12.85 2.01
CA LYS A 145 12.21 13.38 2.36
C LYS A 145 12.34 13.75 3.84
N ASN A 146 11.27 14.08 4.55
CA ASN A 146 11.31 14.53 5.94
C ASN A 146 10.76 13.54 6.95
N SER A 147 10.33 12.37 6.50
CA SER A 147 9.85 11.29 7.37
C SER A 147 10.88 10.96 8.45
N LYS A 148 10.40 10.83 9.69
CA LYS A 148 11.18 10.29 10.81
C LYS A 148 11.32 8.77 10.73
N TYR A 149 10.46 8.13 9.94
CA TYR A 149 10.34 6.68 9.83
C TYR A 149 10.81 6.18 8.46
N LYS A 150 11.84 6.80 7.87
CA LYS A 150 12.39 6.33 6.60
C LYS A 150 12.93 4.91 6.72
N LEU A 151 12.60 4.07 5.75
CA LEU A 151 13.25 2.78 5.58
C LEU A 151 14.58 2.95 4.85
N SER A 152 15.63 2.30 5.34
CA SER A 152 16.90 2.24 4.61
C SER A 152 16.74 1.35 3.37
N MET A 153 17.55 1.61 2.34
CA MET A 153 17.54 0.78 1.12
C MET A 153 17.83 -0.70 1.42
N ASP A 154 18.68 -0.99 2.41
CA ASP A 154 18.98 -2.36 2.80
C ASP A 154 17.79 -3.05 3.47
N THR A 155 17.04 -2.32 4.31
CA THR A 155 15.79 -2.83 4.89
C THR A 155 14.76 -3.12 3.80
N ILE A 156 14.58 -2.20 2.84
CA ILE A 156 13.65 -2.39 1.72
C ILE A 156 14.04 -3.63 0.91
N LYS A 157 15.31 -3.75 0.51
CA LYS A 157 15.82 -4.91 -0.24
C LYS A 157 15.59 -6.22 0.52
N LYS A 158 15.88 -6.24 1.82
CA LYS A 158 15.66 -7.40 2.68
C LYS A 158 14.19 -7.82 2.70
N MET A 159 13.27 -6.88 2.92
CA MET A 159 11.83 -7.16 2.96
C MET A 159 11.30 -7.67 1.61
N LEU A 160 11.72 -7.05 0.50
CA LEU A 160 11.35 -7.48 -0.84
C LEU A 160 11.85 -8.91 -1.14
N ASN A 161 13.07 -9.24 -0.71
CA ASN A 161 13.62 -10.58 -0.88
C ASN A 161 12.86 -11.62 -0.03
N GLN A 162 12.53 -11.29 1.22
CA GLN A 162 11.71 -12.17 2.08
C GLN A 162 10.32 -12.43 1.48
N ASN A 163 9.66 -11.39 0.96
CA ASN A 163 8.38 -11.55 0.26
C ASN A 163 8.55 -12.41 -1.01
N LYS A 164 9.61 -12.20 -1.80
CA LYS A 164 9.91 -13.04 -2.98
C LYS A 164 10.08 -14.52 -2.60
N ILE A 165 10.82 -14.83 -1.54
CA ILE A 165 11.01 -16.20 -1.03
C ILE A 165 9.65 -16.79 -0.63
N TYR A 166 8.88 -16.08 0.19
CA TYR A 166 7.55 -16.51 0.61
C TYR A 166 6.64 -16.85 -0.59
N ARG A 167 6.57 -15.97 -1.59
CA ARG A 167 5.76 -16.22 -2.80
C ARG A 167 6.21 -17.48 -3.54
N LYS A 168 7.52 -17.68 -3.68
CA LYS A 168 8.09 -18.88 -4.32
C LYS A 168 7.72 -20.15 -3.56
N GLU A 169 7.87 -20.16 -2.24
CA GLU A 169 7.56 -21.30 -1.37
C GLU A 169 6.08 -21.68 -1.41
N ASN A 170 5.20 -20.71 -1.61
CA ASN A 170 3.74 -20.91 -1.66
C ASN A 170 3.20 -21.10 -3.10
N GLY A 171 4.08 -21.33 -4.08
CA GLY A 171 3.67 -21.55 -5.48
C GLY A 171 2.95 -20.35 -6.11
N ILE A 172 3.10 -19.15 -5.53
CA ILE A 172 2.52 -17.91 -6.01
C ILE A 172 3.39 -17.45 -7.17
N ALA A 173 2.92 -17.70 -8.40
CA ALA A 173 3.63 -17.27 -9.60
C ALA A 173 3.97 -15.79 -9.49
N ALA A 174 5.22 -15.44 -9.84
CA ALA A 174 5.60 -14.04 -9.99
C ALA A 174 4.58 -13.42 -10.96
N ILE A 175 3.78 -12.45 -10.49
CA ILE A 175 3.16 -11.50 -11.41
C ILE A 175 4.33 -11.01 -12.27
N ALA A 176 4.25 -11.31 -13.57
CA ALA A 176 5.35 -11.17 -14.52
C ALA A 176 6.18 -9.93 -14.20
N SER A 177 7.50 -10.15 -14.13
CA SER A 177 8.53 -9.15 -13.97
C SER A 177 8.25 -7.91 -14.83
N PHE A 178 7.71 -6.86 -14.22
CA PHE A 178 7.74 -5.51 -14.80
C PHE A 178 9.12 -4.83 -14.63
N TYR A 179 10.11 -5.55 -14.09
CA TYR A 179 11.44 -5.01 -13.72
C TYR A 179 12.63 -5.75 -14.32
N THR A 180 12.45 -6.43 -15.46
CA THR A 180 13.60 -6.91 -16.25
C THR A 180 13.35 -6.64 -17.73
N LYS A 181 13.59 -5.40 -18.15
CA LYS A 181 14.32 -5.06 -19.37
C LYS A 181 15.14 -3.82 -19.08
#